data_AF-A0A6H1W3C8-F1
#
_entry.id   AF-A0A6H1W3C8-F1
#
_cell.length_a   1.000
_cell.length_b   1.000
_cell.length_c   1.000
_cell.angle_alpha   90.00
_cell.angle_beta   90.00
_cell.angle_gamma   90.00
#
_symmetry.space_group_name_H-M   'P 1'
#
loop_
_entity.id
_entity.type
_entity.pdbx_description
1 polymer ?
#
loop_
_entity_poly.entity_id
_entity_poly.type
_entity_poly.pdbx_seq_one_letter_code
_entity_poly.pdbx_strand_id
1 'polypeptide(L)' 'MSETGRRKHRRVQVGAVPGTDPEPQSGQAGGPQRASEDTDRAWNDRGDSNDERLRQDVPPHW' A
#
# COMPACT_ATOMS: atom_id res chain seq x y z
N MET A 1 -36.27 -2.53 16.46
CA MET A 1 -35.30 -3.62 16.23
C MET A 1 -34.73 -3.43 14.84
N SER A 2 -33.57 -2.78 14.70
CA SER A 2 -32.96 -2.55 13.38
C SER A 2 -31.71 -3.41 13.25
N GLU A 3 -31.87 -4.54 12.57
CA GLU A 3 -30.78 -5.44 12.23
C GLU A 3 -29.96 -4.81 11.10
N THR A 4 -28.75 -4.33 11.42
CA THR A 4 -27.82 -3.82 10.42
C THR A 4 -27.06 -4.99 9.81
N GLY A 5 -27.68 -5.66 8.84
CA GLY A 5 -27.04 -6.71 8.05
C GLY A 5 -25.76 -6.17 7.39
N ARG A 6 -24.61 -6.75 7.76
CA ARG A 6 -23.30 -6.35 7.22
C ARG A 6 -23.30 -6.54 5.70
N ARG A 7 -23.15 -5.45 4.94
CA ARG A 7 -22.96 -5.51 3.48
C ARG A 7 -21.70 -6.32 3.18
N LYS A 8 -21.88 -7.50 2.58
CA LYS A 8 -20.79 -8.39 2.17
C LYS A 8 -20.11 -7.80 0.93
N HIS A 9 -19.00 -7.11 1.11
CA HIS A 9 -18.15 -6.66 0.00
C HIS A 9 -17.52 -7.88 -0.69
N ARG A 10 -17.91 -8.12 -1.95
CA ARG A 10 -17.34 -9.19 -2.77
C ARG A 10 -16.09 -8.66 -3.47
N ARG A 11 -14.92 -9.20 -3.12
CA ARG A 11 -13.68 -8.95 -3.87
C ARG A 11 -13.69 -9.75 -5.17
N VAL A 12 -13.19 -9.15 -6.25
CA VAL A 12 -12.91 -9.86 -7.50
C VAL A 12 -11.70 -10.74 -7.26
N GLN A 13 -11.83 -12.04 -7.54
CA GLN A 13 -10.70 -12.97 -7.52
C GLN A 13 -10.19 -13.15 -8.95
N VAL A 14 -8.88 -13.06 -9.13
CA VAL A 14 -8.20 -13.34 -10.40
C VAL A 14 -7.64 -14.76 -10.31
N GLY A 15 -7.70 -15.51 -11.42
CA GLY A 15 -7.09 -16.85 -11.49
C GLY A 15 -5.56 -16.79 -11.35
N ALA A 16 -4.96 -17.88 -10.91
CA ALA A 16 -3.50 -17.99 -10.80
C ALA A 16 -2.85 -17.87 -12.20
N VAL A 17 -1.85 -17.00 -12.32
CA VAL A 17 -1.04 -16.81 -13.54
C VAL A 17 0.28 -17.59 -13.37
N PRO A 18 0.84 -18.21 -14.43
CA PRO A 18 2.13 -18.88 -14.35
C PRO A 18 3.23 -17.98 -13.73
N GLY A 19 3.95 -18.49 -12.73
CA GLY A 19 4.93 -17.72 -11.96
C GLY A 19 4.37 -16.97 -10.75
N THR A 20 3.05 -16.99 -10.55
CA THR A 20 2.42 -16.53 -9.29
C THR A 20 2.51 -17.63 -8.24
N ASP A 21 2.70 -17.23 -6.98
CA ASP A 21 2.67 -18.14 -5.83
C ASP A 21 1.32 -18.89 -5.75
N PRO A 22 1.31 -20.24 -5.83
CA PRO A 22 0.08 -21.02 -5.74
C PRO A 22 -0.58 -20.95 -4.36
N GLU A 23 0.15 -20.54 -3.32
CA GLU A 23 -0.36 -20.35 -1.96
C GLU A 23 -0.30 -18.87 -1.57
N PRO A 24 -1.19 -18.01 -2.12
CA PRO A 24 -1.19 -16.60 -1.75
C PRO A 24 -1.39 -16.48 -0.24
N GLN A 25 -0.52 -15.71 0.42
CA GLN A 25 -0.56 -15.49 1.87
C GLN A 25 -1.98 -15.13 2.32
N SER A 26 -2.72 -16.13 2.81
CA SER A 26 -4.14 -16.02 3.09
C SER A 26 -4.37 -15.47 4.49
N GLY A 27 -3.76 -14.33 4.82
CA GLY A 27 -3.99 -13.57 6.07
C GLY A 27 -4.13 -14.40 7.36
N GLN A 28 -3.45 -15.54 7.47
CA GLN A 28 -3.66 -16.45 8.59
C GLN A 28 -2.91 -15.96 9.84
N ALA A 29 -3.69 -15.70 10.89
CA ALA A 29 -3.33 -15.48 12.29
C ALA A 29 -2.33 -14.35 12.67
N GLY A 30 -1.81 -13.57 11.72
CA GLY A 30 -0.79 -12.55 12.04
C GLY A 30 -0.77 -11.33 11.13
N GLY A 31 -1.91 -10.90 10.59
CA GLY A 31 -1.96 -9.72 9.71
C GLY A 31 -1.16 -9.88 8.41
N PRO A 32 -1.13 -8.85 7.54
CA PRO A 32 -0.27 -8.85 6.36
C PRO A 32 1.19 -8.82 6.80
N GLN A 33 1.98 -9.79 6.34
CA GLN A 33 3.43 -9.80 6.60
C GLN A 33 4.10 -8.75 5.72
N ARG A 34 4.69 -7.74 6.37
CA ARG A 34 5.48 -6.71 5.70
C ARG A 34 6.68 -7.38 5.00
N ALA A 35 6.91 -7.03 3.73
CA ALA A 35 8.08 -7.51 2.99
C ALA A 35 9.36 -6.99 3.66
N SER A 36 10.46 -7.75 3.59
CA SER A 36 11.73 -7.35 4.21
C SER A 36 12.32 -6.05 3.66
N GLU A 37 11.90 -5.67 2.46
CA GLU A 37 12.28 -4.44 1.77
C GLU A 37 11.34 -3.25 2.04
N ASP A 38 10.16 -3.50 2.62
CA ASP A 38 9.18 -2.47 3.01
C ASP A 38 9.63 -1.78 4.32
N THR A 39 10.74 -1.07 4.19
CA THR A 39 11.32 -0.22 5.21
C THR A 39 10.88 1.21 4.97
N ASP A 40 10.65 1.98 6.03
CA ASP A 40 10.26 3.39 5.89
C ASP A 40 11.34 4.21 5.14
N ARG A 41 12.60 3.74 5.21
CA ARG A 41 13.73 4.22 4.39
C ARG A 41 13.54 3.99 2.89
N ALA A 42 12.94 2.88 2.48
CA ALA A 42 12.65 2.58 1.07
C ALA A 42 11.52 3.49 0.53
N TRP A 43 10.65 3.99 1.41
CA TRP A 43 9.62 4.98 1.11
C TRP A 43 10.06 6.44 1.33
N ASN A 44 11.37 6.65 1.41
CA ASN A 44 11.98 7.98 1.40
C ASN A 44 11.73 8.80 2.68
N ASP A 45 11.96 8.21 3.86
CA ASP A 45 12.14 8.93 5.14
C ASP A 45 13.47 9.73 5.20
N ARG A 46 13.81 10.43 4.11
CA ARG A 46 14.93 11.37 4.07
C ARG A 46 14.36 12.76 4.20
N GLY A 47 14.22 13.17 5.46
CA GLY A 47 13.74 14.49 5.86
C GLY A 47 14.24 15.62 4.97
N ASP A 48 13.27 16.45 4.61
CA ASP A 48 13.35 17.90 4.43
C ASP A 48 14.13 18.43 3.21
N SER A 49 15.17 17.74 2.73
CA SER A 49 16.08 18.30 1.72
C SER A 49 15.47 18.39 0.30
N ASN A 50 14.62 17.44 -0.09
CA ASN A 50 13.97 17.47 -1.41
C ASN A 50 12.80 18.45 -1.42
N ASP A 51 11.95 18.41 -0.38
CA ASP A 51 10.79 19.27 -0.25
C ASP A 51 11.16 20.74 -0.02
N GLU A 52 12.28 21.02 0.65
CA GLU A 52 12.85 22.38 0.70
C GLU A 52 13.33 22.84 -0.67
N ARG A 53 14.06 22.00 -1.42
CA ARG A 53 14.52 22.34 -2.77
C ARG A 53 13.34 22.60 -3.72
N LEU A 54 12.32 21.76 -3.71
CA LEU A 54 11.11 21.93 -4.53
C LEU A 54 10.35 23.22 -4.22
N ARG A 55 10.35 23.67 -2.94
CA ARG A 55 9.76 24.96 -2.54
C ARG A 55 10.58 26.16 -3.01
N GLN A 56 11.89 26.03 -3.18
CA GLN A 56 12.74 27.08 -3.74
C GLN A 56 12.71 27.10 -5.27
N ASP A 57 12.57 25.92 -5.90
CA ASP A 57 12.55 25.75 -7.36
C ASP A 57 11.15 25.97 -7.97
N VAL A 58 10.24 26.69 -7.29
CA VAL A 58 8.91 27.01 -7.83
C VAL A 58 9.09 28.08 -8.92
N PRO A 59 8.78 27.78 -10.20
CA PRO A 59 8.91 28.76 -11.25
C PRO A 59 8.01 29.97 -10.96
N PRO A 60 8.46 31.20 -11.29
CA PRO A 60 7.67 32.40 -11.10
C PRO A 60 6.33 32.25 -11.81
N HIS A 61 5.25 32.68 -11.15
CA HIS A 61 3.94 32.76 -11.79
C HIS A 61 3.97 33.95 -12.75
N TRP A 62 4.02 33.66 -14.05
CA TRP A 62 3.86 34.63 -15.13
C TRP A 62 2.52 34.41 -15.82
#